data_AF-A0A0S8CQ73-F1
#
_entry.id   AF-A0A0S8CQ73-F1
#
_cell.length_a   1.000
_cell.length_b   1.000
_cell.length_c   1.000
_cell.angle_alpha   90.00
_cell.angle_beta   90.00
_cell.angle_gamma   90.00
#
_symmetry.space_group_name_H-M   'P 1'
#
loop_
_entity.id
_entity.type
_entity.pdbx_description
1 polymer ?
#
loop_
_entity_poly.entity_id
_entity_poly.type
_entity_poly.pdbx_seq_one_letter_code
_entity_poly.pdbx_strand_id
1 'polypeptide(L)'
;MQNLGSVSLFFSIGFLSYQASKSKKTVKGKNVEGLTGKRIMPLTNNSLLNRIRRWGICFLISFMLAGVEPVSAEVLTTTDFESGDFSGWTAFSTANGTLGGKGFPLVAVCDHAGVISPSRCLQVQVGQLHYAPVHDVQQGGGIELATMTGSGILQLSARVGVTYDSPNKKRNLSGGLFEWVVDDEVVASLDVGPIEEGAGVQHQFTGTVPVRAGRHTIQLRMTRPFRSGTGQPAPVQFVDDVLVELVP
;
A
#
# COMPACT_ATOMS: atom_id res chain seq x y z
N MET A 1 -18.55 49.62 16.85
CA MET A 1 -17.71 50.55 16.07
C MET A 1 -16.27 50.24 16.48
N GLN A 2 -15.44 49.55 15.71
CA GLN A 2 -14.98 49.87 14.36
C GLN A 2 -14.84 48.62 13.49
N ASN A 3 -14.94 48.87 12.19
CA ASN A 3 -14.92 47.95 11.05
C ASN A 3 -13.57 48.10 10.33
N LEU A 4 -13.29 47.22 9.35
CA LEU A 4 -12.15 47.16 8.40
C LEU A 4 -10.98 46.26 8.85
N GLY A 5 -10.51 45.28 8.08
CA GLY A 5 -10.84 44.91 6.71
C GLY A 5 -10.35 43.51 6.35
N SER A 6 -11.12 42.84 5.51
CA SER A 6 -10.83 41.53 4.92
C SER A 6 -9.98 41.70 3.67
N VAL A 7 -8.76 41.16 3.70
CA VAL A 7 -7.88 41.01 2.52
C VAL A 7 -8.11 39.63 1.93
N SER A 8 -8.78 39.57 0.79
CA SER A 8 -8.96 38.34 0.02
C SER A 8 -7.77 38.17 -0.95
N LEU A 9 -6.90 37.20 -0.67
CA LEU A 9 -5.87 36.75 -1.59
C LEU A 9 -6.43 35.65 -2.50
N PHE A 10 -6.62 35.97 -3.78
CA PHE A 10 -6.91 35.01 -4.83
C PHE A 10 -5.61 34.36 -5.32
N PHE A 11 -5.43 33.06 -5.06
CA PHE A 11 -4.41 32.26 -5.75
C PHE A 11 -5.03 31.60 -6.97
N SER A 12 -4.54 31.96 -8.14
CA SER A 12 -4.92 31.36 -9.42
C SER A 12 -4.16 30.04 -9.61
N ILE A 13 -4.89 28.93 -9.70
CA ILE A 13 -4.35 27.59 -10.01
C ILE A 13 -4.05 27.54 -11.51
N GLY A 14 -2.77 27.47 -11.87
CA GLY A 14 -2.34 27.21 -13.25
C GLY A 14 -2.51 25.73 -13.59
N PHE A 15 -3.49 25.40 -14.42
CA PHE A 15 -3.59 24.08 -15.04
C PHE A 15 -2.54 23.95 -16.15
N LEU A 16 -1.49 23.15 -15.89
CA LEU A 16 -0.53 22.75 -16.92
C LEU A 16 -1.11 21.53 -17.67
N SER A 17 -1.75 21.79 -18.80
CA SER A 17 -2.27 20.75 -19.69
C SER A 17 -1.13 20.04 -20.42
N TYR A 18 -0.88 18.76 -20.07
CA TYR A 18 0.06 17.89 -20.76
C TYR A 18 -0.57 17.32 -22.04
N GLN A 19 -0.07 17.75 -23.20
CA GLN A 19 -0.45 17.21 -24.52
C GLN A 19 0.33 15.92 -24.81
N ALA A 20 -0.37 14.79 -24.83
CA ALA A 20 0.18 13.50 -25.23
C ALA A 20 0.40 13.44 -26.75
N SER A 21 1.67 13.48 -27.17
CA SER A 21 2.09 13.32 -28.56
C SER A 21 2.00 11.85 -29.00
N LYS A 22 1.05 11.53 -29.89
CA LYS A 22 0.93 10.20 -30.52
C LYS A 22 1.93 10.08 -31.68
N SER A 23 3.02 9.33 -31.46
CA SER A 23 3.94 8.92 -32.52
C SER A 23 3.38 7.71 -33.29
N LYS A 24 2.91 7.94 -34.52
CA LYS A 24 2.58 6.87 -35.50
C LYS A 24 3.86 6.44 -36.21
N LYS A 25 4.35 5.23 -35.95
CA LYS A 25 5.36 4.58 -36.79
C LYS A 25 4.68 3.89 -37.98
N THR A 26 4.86 4.47 -39.16
CA THR A 26 4.48 3.89 -40.46
C THR A 26 5.55 2.88 -40.88
N VAL A 27 5.16 1.61 -41.05
CA VAL A 27 6.02 0.55 -41.62
C VAL A 27 5.99 0.67 -43.15
N LYS A 28 7.13 1.01 -43.76
CA LYS A 28 7.33 0.99 -45.22
C LYS A 28 7.54 -0.46 -45.68
N GLY A 29 6.60 -0.97 -46.48
CA GLY A 29 6.78 -2.19 -47.26
C GLY A 29 7.88 -2.01 -48.31
N LYS A 30 8.76 -2.99 -48.44
CA LYS A 30 9.78 -3.06 -49.49
C LYS A 30 9.30 -4.03 -50.57
N ASN A 31 9.27 -3.52 -51.80
CA ASN A 31 8.95 -4.23 -53.03
C ASN A 31 9.85 -5.45 -53.26
N VAL A 32 9.22 -6.51 -53.76
CA VAL A 32 9.85 -7.72 -54.29
C VAL A 32 9.78 -7.64 -55.80
N GLU A 33 10.92 -7.51 -56.47
CA GLU A 33 11.08 -7.82 -57.89
C GLU A 33 12.44 -8.51 -58.09
N GLY A 34 12.45 -9.63 -58.83
CA GLY A 34 13.67 -10.37 -59.13
C GLY A 34 13.44 -11.81 -59.57
N LEU A 35 12.60 -12.00 -60.60
CA LEU A 35 12.48 -13.25 -61.36
C LEU A 35 13.68 -13.40 -62.30
N THR A 36 14.48 -14.45 -62.16
CA THR A 36 15.26 -15.00 -63.28
C THR A 36 15.33 -16.52 -63.19
N GLY A 37 15.05 -17.14 -64.32
CA GLY A 37 14.57 -18.51 -64.43
C GLY A 37 15.59 -19.60 -64.10
N LYS A 38 15.05 -20.72 -63.63
CA LYS A 38 15.78 -21.98 -63.59
C LYS A 38 14.89 -23.09 -64.14
N ARG A 39 15.43 -23.77 -65.16
CA ARG A 39 14.82 -24.84 -65.95
C ARG A 39 14.14 -25.90 -65.11
N ILE A 40 12.93 -26.26 -65.53
CA ILE A 40 12.18 -27.43 -65.10
C ILE A 40 12.80 -28.66 -65.79
N MET A 41 13.21 -29.66 -65.01
CA MET A 41 13.42 -31.03 -65.49
C MET A 41 12.31 -31.93 -64.93
N PRO A 42 11.69 -32.81 -65.74
CA PRO A 42 10.73 -33.77 -65.25
C PRO A 42 11.46 -34.97 -64.65
N LEU A 43 11.41 -35.12 -63.34
CA LEU A 43 11.78 -36.36 -62.64
C LEU A 43 10.49 -37.12 -62.32
N THR A 44 10.09 -37.97 -63.26
CA THR A 44 9.20 -39.11 -63.00
C THR A 44 9.92 -40.07 -62.06
N ASN A 45 9.42 -40.30 -60.85
CA ASN A 45 9.76 -41.50 -60.08
C ASN A 45 8.70 -41.84 -59.02
N ASN A 46 7.86 -42.81 -59.39
CA ASN A 46 6.80 -43.43 -58.60
C ASN A 46 7.33 -44.39 -57.51
N SER A 47 8.34 -44.01 -56.71
CA SER A 47 8.95 -44.94 -55.74
C SER A 47 9.06 -44.44 -54.29
N LEU A 48 8.61 -43.23 -53.98
CA LEU A 48 8.69 -42.66 -52.61
C LEU A 48 7.44 -42.89 -51.74
N LEU A 49 6.32 -43.37 -52.32
CA LEU A 49 5.05 -43.55 -51.60
C LEU A 49 5.00 -44.79 -50.67
N ASN A 50 5.98 -45.70 -50.74
CA ASN A 50 5.98 -46.93 -49.95
C ASN A 50 6.96 -46.96 -48.76
N ARG A 51 7.75 -45.89 -48.53
CA ARG A 51 8.68 -45.84 -47.39
C ARG A 51 8.18 -45.06 -46.16
N ILE A 52 7.08 -44.30 -46.29
CA ILE A 52 6.52 -43.50 -45.18
C ILE A 52 5.53 -44.32 -44.31
N ARG A 53 5.19 -45.55 -44.72
CA ARG A 53 4.10 -46.34 -44.11
C ARG A 53 4.50 -47.23 -42.92
N ARG A 54 5.69 -47.08 -42.34
CA ARG A 54 6.16 -47.94 -41.21
C ARG A 54 6.71 -47.23 -39.98
N TRP A 55 6.66 -45.89 -39.91
CA TRP A 55 7.07 -45.12 -38.72
C TRP A 55 5.94 -44.27 -38.12
N GLY A 56 4.69 -44.65 -38.42
CA GLY A 56 3.50 -43.86 -38.09
C GLY A 56 2.59 -44.51 -37.06
N ILE A 57 3.11 -45.04 -35.95
CA ILE A 57 2.35 -45.31 -34.71
C ILE A 57 3.36 -45.25 -33.56
N CYS A 58 3.59 -44.07 -32.97
CA CYS A 58 4.18 -43.86 -31.63
C CYS A 58 4.27 -42.36 -31.25
N PHE A 59 3.50 -41.47 -31.88
CA PHE A 59 3.33 -40.08 -31.44
C PHE A 59 1.91 -39.88 -30.90
N LEU A 60 1.47 -40.85 -30.08
CA LEU A 60 0.21 -40.77 -29.34
C LEU A 60 0.46 -39.98 -28.06
N ILE A 61 0.09 -38.70 -28.10
CA ILE A 61 -0.57 -38.00 -27.00
C ILE A 61 0.23 -38.03 -25.68
N SER A 62 1.40 -37.40 -25.68
CA SER A 62 1.81 -36.63 -24.50
C SER A 62 0.99 -35.33 -24.51
N PHE A 63 -0.29 -35.45 -24.17
CA PHE A 63 -1.07 -34.31 -23.69
C PHE A 63 -0.43 -33.92 -22.37
N MET A 64 0.56 -33.02 -22.46
CA MET A 64 1.16 -32.36 -21.32
C MET A 64 0.00 -31.76 -20.53
N LEU A 65 -0.41 -32.44 -19.45
CA LEU A 65 -1.04 -31.76 -18.33
C LEU A 65 0.03 -30.79 -17.84
N ALA A 66 0.07 -29.59 -18.43
CA ALA A 66 0.66 -28.44 -17.78
C ALA A 66 -0.20 -28.25 -16.54
N GLY A 67 0.24 -28.85 -15.43
CA GLY A 67 -0.33 -28.62 -14.12
C GLY A 67 -0.26 -27.12 -13.90
N VAL A 68 -1.42 -26.48 -13.88
CA VAL A 68 -1.52 -25.13 -13.36
C VAL A 68 -1.28 -25.31 -11.86
N GLU A 69 -0.05 -25.07 -11.41
CA GLU A 69 0.20 -25.03 -9.98
C GLU A 69 -0.67 -23.91 -9.41
N PRO A 70 -1.45 -24.17 -8.35
CA PRO A 70 -2.23 -23.12 -7.72
C PRO A 70 -1.25 -22.05 -7.25
N VAL A 71 -1.40 -20.86 -7.79
CA VAL A 71 -0.68 -19.69 -7.32
C VAL A 71 -1.18 -19.42 -5.90
N SER A 72 -0.40 -19.83 -4.90
CA SER A 72 -0.70 -19.55 -3.50
C SER A 72 -0.31 -18.12 -3.21
N ALA A 73 -1.18 -17.40 -2.51
CA ALA A 73 -0.80 -16.14 -1.91
C ALA A 73 0.29 -16.39 -0.85
N GLU A 74 1.27 -15.50 -0.79
CA GLU A 74 2.37 -15.52 0.17
C GLU A 74 2.05 -14.53 1.28
N VAL A 75 1.79 -15.04 2.48
CA VAL A 75 1.58 -14.20 3.66
C VAL A 75 2.95 -13.71 4.13
N LEU A 76 3.22 -12.42 3.96
CA LEU A 76 4.50 -11.80 4.32
C LEU A 76 4.57 -11.53 5.82
N THR A 77 3.46 -11.07 6.41
CA THR A 77 3.33 -10.98 7.86
C THR A 77 1.87 -10.96 8.29
N THR A 78 1.62 -11.54 9.45
CA THR A 78 0.39 -11.35 10.24
C THR A 78 0.79 -10.89 11.63
N THR A 79 0.20 -9.80 12.12
CA THR A 79 0.48 -9.32 13.49
C THR A 79 -0.83 -8.87 14.13
N ASP A 80 -1.23 -9.61 15.17
CA ASP A 80 -2.34 -9.30 16.08
C ASP A 80 -1.82 -8.79 17.45
N PHE A 81 -0.49 -8.65 17.60
CA PHE A 81 0.17 -8.16 18.82
C PHE A 81 -0.10 -9.00 20.09
N GLU A 82 -0.65 -10.20 19.97
CA GLU A 82 -1.03 -11.05 21.12
C GLU A 82 0.19 -11.59 21.88
N SER A 83 1.37 -11.62 21.24
CA SER A 83 2.66 -11.88 21.89
C SER A 83 3.04 -10.82 22.93
N GLY A 84 2.40 -9.65 22.90
CA GLY A 84 2.77 -8.49 23.71
C GLY A 84 3.97 -7.72 23.19
N ASP A 85 4.42 -8.01 21.96
CA ASP A 85 5.45 -7.26 21.25
C ASP A 85 4.99 -6.91 19.82
N PHE A 86 5.78 -6.11 19.13
CA PHE A 86 5.57 -5.78 17.71
C PHE A 86 6.68 -6.41 16.84
N SER A 87 7.10 -7.62 17.20
CA SER A 87 8.16 -8.35 16.50
C SER A 87 7.94 -8.39 14.98
N GLY A 88 8.99 -8.14 14.21
CA GLY A 88 8.93 -8.06 12.74
C GLY A 88 8.65 -6.65 12.18
N TRP A 89 8.19 -5.72 13.03
CA TRP A 89 7.99 -4.31 12.66
C TRP A 89 9.03 -3.41 13.33
N THR A 90 9.40 -2.33 12.64
CA THR A 90 10.23 -1.26 13.20
C THR A 90 9.39 0.00 13.35
N ALA A 91 9.38 0.59 14.53
CA ALA A 91 8.72 1.87 14.75
C ALA A 91 9.53 3.01 14.13
N PHE A 92 8.85 3.99 13.53
CA PHE A 92 9.47 5.19 12.99
C PHE A 92 8.72 6.45 13.38
N SER A 93 9.36 7.61 13.22
CA SER A 93 8.78 8.94 13.43
C SER A 93 9.11 9.86 12.26
N THR A 94 8.18 10.75 11.91
CA THR A 94 8.46 11.82 10.95
C THR A 94 9.45 12.82 11.54
N ALA A 95 10.02 13.70 10.70
CA ALA A 95 11.08 14.63 11.12
C ALA A 95 10.71 15.52 12.32
N ASN A 96 9.44 15.93 12.44
CA ASN A 96 8.92 16.65 13.62
C ASN A 96 7.81 15.85 14.31
N GLY A 97 7.87 14.53 14.22
CA GLY A 97 6.87 13.61 14.74
C GLY A 97 7.23 12.99 16.07
N THR A 98 6.24 12.43 16.75
CA THR A 98 6.42 11.55 17.91
C THR A 98 5.38 10.43 17.89
N LEU A 99 5.65 9.35 18.61
CA LEU A 99 4.72 8.24 18.86
C LEU A 99 4.05 8.30 20.24
N GLY A 100 4.31 9.34 21.05
CA GLY A 100 3.66 9.50 22.37
C GLY A 100 4.60 9.77 23.54
N GLY A 101 5.91 9.94 23.30
CA GLY A 101 6.90 10.16 24.36
C GLY A 101 7.27 8.88 25.12
N LYS A 102 7.68 9.03 26.39
CA LYS A 102 8.20 7.89 27.18
C LYS A 102 7.10 6.84 27.40
N GLY A 103 7.38 5.61 27.00
CA GLY A 103 6.45 4.47 27.15
C GLY A 103 5.66 4.15 25.88
N PHE A 104 5.80 4.94 24.82
CA PHE A 104 5.26 4.64 23.49
C PHE A 104 6.38 4.40 22.45
N PRO A 105 6.13 3.61 21.39
CA PRO A 105 4.94 2.79 21.15
C PRO A 105 4.78 1.70 22.22
N LEU A 106 3.53 1.32 22.51
CA LEU A 106 3.18 0.35 23.53
C LEU A 106 2.32 -0.76 22.94
N VAL A 107 2.59 -2.02 23.26
CA VAL A 107 1.62 -3.11 23.03
C VAL A 107 0.92 -3.42 24.34
N ALA A 108 -0.38 -3.16 24.38
CA ALA A 108 -1.20 -3.34 25.58
C ALA A 108 -2.63 -3.77 25.20
N VAL A 109 -3.40 -4.20 26.19
CA VAL A 109 -4.82 -4.54 25.98
C VAL A 109 -5.59 -3.28 25.60
N CYS A 110 -6.39 -3.40 24.55
CA CYS A 110 -7.17 -2.32 23.96
C CYS A 110 -8.64 -2.54 24.31
N ASP A 111 -9.02 -2.03 25.48
CA ASP A 111 -10.40 -2.07 25.98
C ASP A 111 -11.06 -0.73 25.67
N HIS A 112 -11.66 -0.63 24.49
CA HIS A 112 -12.25 0.61 23.99
C HIS A 112 -13.70 0.40 23.57
N ALA A 113 -14.54 1.40 23.79
CA ALA A 113 -15.95 1.38 23.43
C ALA A 113 -16.12 1.05 21.94
N GLY A 114 -16.65 -0.14 21.64
CA GLY A 114 -16.87 -0.62 20.29
C GLY A 114 -16.05 -1.86 19.88
N VAL A 115 -15.00 -2.23 20.64
CA VAL A 115 -14.28 -3.50 20.45
C VAL A 115 -15.06 -4.61 21.17
N ILE A 116 -15.41 -5.69 20.46
CA ILE A 116 -16.31 -6.74 20.97
C ILE A 116 -15.60 -7.64 22.01
N SER A 117 -14.27 -7.70 21.97
CA SER A 117 -13.44 -8.51 22.87
C SER A 117 -12.11 -7.80 23.16
N PRO A 118 -11.56 -7.87 24.38
CA PRO A 118 -10.22 -7.38 24.66
C PRO A 118 -9.19 -8.11 23.79
N SER A 119 -8.47 -7.37 22.95
CA SER A 119 -7.27 -7.83 22.23
C SER A 119 -6.06 -6.99 22.65
N ARG A 120 -4.86 -7.52 22.49
CA ARG A 120 -3.65 -6.70 22.56
C ARG A 120 -3.52 -5.95 21.25
N CYS A 121 -3.12 -4.69 21.32
CA CYS A 121 -2.91 -3.91 20.12
C CYS A 121 -1.77 -2.93 20.31
N LEU A 122 -1.19 -2.48 19.20
CA LEU A 122 -0.23 -1.40 19.20
C LEU A 122 -0.96 -0.09 19.51
N GLN A 123 -0.53 0.60 20.55
CA GLN A 123 -0.98 1.92 20.94
C GLN A 123 0.11 2.95 20.69
N VAL A 124 -0.28 4.10 20.16
CA VAL A 124 0.56 5.27 19.94
C VAL A 124 -0.22 6.55 20.24
N GLN A 125 0.50 7.64 20.47
CA GLN A 125 -0.07 8.99 20.61
C GLN A 125 0.66 9.92 19.66
N VAL A 126 0.30 9.86 18.38
CA VAL A 126 1.02 10.60 17.34
C VAL A 126 0.70 12.09 17.34
N GLY A 127 1.64 12.85 16.80
CA GLY A 127 1.51 14.28 16.60
C GLY A 127 2.86 14.96 16.40
N GLN A 128 2.85 16.28 16.48
CA GLN A 128 4.04 17.11 16.38
C GLN A 128 4.84 17.06 17.68
N LEU A 129 6.16 16.85 17.59
CA LEU A 129 7.07 16.97 18.73
C LEU A 129 7.19 18.44 19.17
N HIS A 130 7.44 19.32 18.21
CA HIS A 130 7.42 20.77 18.37
C HIS A 130 6.24 21.36 17.61
N TYR A 131 5.49 22.24 18.27
CA TYR A 131 4.37 22.91 17.62
C TYR A 131 4.88 23.76 16.45
N ALA A 132 4.42 23.43 15.25
CA ALA A 132 4.60 24.26 14.06
C ALA A 132 3.44 25.26 13.98
N PRO A 133 3.70 26.56 13.81
CA PRO A 133 2.66 27.59 13.71
C PRO A 133 1.89 27.54 12.39
N VAL A 134 2.35 26.72 11.43
CA VAL A 134 1.61 26.43 10.21
C VAL A 134 0.46 25.49 10.59
N HIS A 135 -0.76 25.95 10.35
CA HIS A 135 -1.96 25.14 10.60
C HIS A 135 -1.89 23.83 9.81
N ASP A 136 -2.41 22.76 10.42
CA ASP A 136 -2.67 21.47 9.77
C ASP A 136 -1.43 20.68 9.29
N VAL A 137 -0.24 20.96 9.81
CA VAL A 137 0.95 20.16 9.51
C VAL A 137 0.86 18.80 10.19
N GLN A 138 0.56 17.78 9.40
CA GLN A 138 0.51 16.38 9.81
C GLN A 138 1.92 15.89 10.20
N GLN A 139 2.08 15.47 11.46
CA GLN A 139 3.32 14.84 11.97
C GLN A 139 2.97 13.66 12.88
N GLY A 140 3.91 12.74 13.05
CA GLY A 140 3.69 11.54 13.84
C GLY A 140 4.73 10.47 13.58
N GLY A 141 4.28 9.31 13.13
CA GLY A 141 5.15 8.18 12.89
C GLY A 141 4.37 6.96 12.41
N GLY A 142 4.87 5.77 12.73
CA GLY A 142 4.18 4.54 12.39
C GLY A 142 5.00 3.31 12.68
N ILE A 143 4.62 2.23 12.02
CA ILE A 143 5.36 0.98 11.94
C ILE A 143 5.74 0.68 10.50
N GLU A 144 6.92 0.10 10.32
CA GLU A 144 7.53 -0.23 9.04
C GLU A 144 7.92 -1.71 8.99
N LEU A 145 7.66 -2.33 7.84
CA LEU A 145 8.15 -3.64 7.45
C LEU A 145 8.99 -3.48 6.18
N ALA A 146 10.27 -3.86 6.26
CA ALA A 146 11.12 -3.99 5.08
C ALA A 146 11.20 -5.47 4.69
N THR A 147 10.79 -5.81 3.46
CA THR A 147 10.71 -7.21 3.01
C THR A 147 11.13 -7.38 1.56
N MET A 148 11.42 -8.62 1.17
CA MET A 148 11.67 -9.03 -0.21
C MET A 148 10.43 -9.78 -0.72
N THR A 149 9.93 -9.42 -1.90
CA THR A 149 8.73 -10.04 -2.47
C THR A 149 8.96 -10.47 -3.92
N GLY A 150 8.13 -11.40 -4.40
CA GLY A 150 7.92 -11.60 -5.83
C GLY A 150 7.15 -10.43 -6.46
N SER A 151 6.87 -10.52 -7.76
CA SER A 151 5.90 -9.64 -8.41
C SER A 151 4.49 -10.11 -8.11
N GLY A 152 3.55 -9.18 -7.93
CA GLY A 152 2.17 -9.49 -7.64
C GLY A 152 1.39 -8.26 -7.18
N ILE A 153 0.30 -8.49 -6.46
CA ILE A 153 -0.51 -7.47 -5.80
C ILE A 153 -0.32 -7.64 -4.29
N LEU A 154 0.21 -6.61 -3.62
CA LEU A 154 0.17 -6.54 -2.17
C LEU A 154 -1.26 -6.21 -1.73
N GLN A 155 -1.81 -7.03 -0.83
CA GLN A 155 -3.05 -6.77 -0.10
C GLN A 155 -2.69 -6.41 1.33
N LEU A 156 -3.17 -5.25 1.77
CA LEU A 156 -2.88 -4.66 3.07
C LEU A 156 -4.19 -4.51 3.83
N SER A 157 -4.18 -4.89 5.10
CA SER A 157 -5.33 -4.74 5.98
C SER A 157 -4.86 -4.51 7.41
N ALA A 158 -5.55 -3.62 8.13
CA ALA A 158 -5.41 -3.45 9.55
C ALA A 158 -6.75 -3.03 10.14
N ARG A 159 -6.99 -3.40 11.39
CA ARG A 159 -7.97 -2.76 12.24
C ARG A 159 -7.29 -1.56 12.90
N VAL A 160 -7.87 -0.39 12.72
CA VAL A 160 -7.34 0.85 13.31
C VAL A 160 -8.41 1.55 14.11
N GLY A 161 -8.01 2.36 15.07
CA GLY A 161 -8.96 3.20 15.77
C GLY A 161 -8.31 4.25 16.63
N VAL A 162 -9.16 5.05 17.27
CA VAL A 162 -8.74 6.16 18.11
C VAL A 162 -9.64 6.25 19.32
N THR A 163 -9.03 6.48 20.48
CA THR A 163 -9.75 6.85 21.70
C THR A 163 -9.26 8.17 22.25
N TYR A 164 -10.18 8.95 22.80
CA TYR A 164 -9.86 10.21 23.43
C TYR A 164 -10.40 10.27 24.85
N ASP A 165 -9.50 10.04 25.80
CA ASP A 165 -9.74 10.34 27.20
C ASP A 165 -8.77 11.44 27.63
N SER A 166 -9.27 12.65 27.81
CA SER A 166 -8.46 13.78 28.29
C SER A 166 -9.07 14.38 29.54
N PRO A 167 -8.40 14.27 30.70
CA PRO A 167 -8.95 14.79 31.96
C PRO A 167 -9.11 16.32 31.99
N ASN A 168 -8.54 17.04 31.01
CA ASN A 168 -8.48 18.50 30.99
C ASN A 168 -9.30 19.15 29.87
N LYS A 169 -10.15 18.39 29.14
CA LYS A 169 -11.00 18.89 28.03
C LYS A 169 -10.28 19.76 27.00
N LYS A 170 -9.00 19.47 26.74
CA LYS A 170 -8.20 20.27 25.81
C LYS A 170 -8.74 20.06 24.39
N ARG A 171 -8.63 21.06 23.51
CA ARG A 171 -9.18 21.03 22.13
C ARG A 171 -8.41 20.15 21.14
N ASN A 172 -7.86 19.01 21.57
CA ASN A 172 -7.11 18.12 20.68
C ASN A 172 -8.01 17.03 20.11
N LEU A 173 -9.02 17.44 19.34
CA LEU A 173 -10.12 16.57 18.91
C LEU A 173 -9.88 15.88 17.57
N SER A 174 -8.70 15.99 16.95
CA SER A 174 -8.46 15.25 15.69
C SER A 174 -8.12 13.79 15.97
N GLY A 175 -8.86 12.85 15.39
CA GLY A 175 -8.55 11.42 15.41
C GLY A 175 -7.26 11.09 14.66
N GLY A 176 -6.97 11.87 13.61
CA GLY A 176 -5.74 11.77 12.83
C GLY A 176 -5.92 11.03 11.51
N LEU A 177 -4.82 10.96 10.78
CA LEU A 177 -4.71 10.37 9.45
C LEU A 177 -3.94 9.05 9.54
N PHE A 178 -4.56 7.97 9.06
CA PHE A 178 -3.94 6.66 8.86
C PHE A 178 -3.66 6.48 7.36
N GLU A 179 -2.48 6.00 7.03
CA GLU A 179 -2.06 5.77 5.64
C GLU A 179 -1.30 4.46 5.52
N TRP A 180 -1.65 3.67 4.51
CA TRP A 180 -0.75 2.66 4.00
C TRP A 180 0.19 3.31 3.01
N VAL A 181 1.49 3.14 3.21
CA VAL A 181 2.54 3.66 2.33
C VAL A 181 3.41 2.50 1.87
N VAL A 182 3.63 2.37 0.57
CA VAL A 182 4.53 1.37 -0.02
C VAL A 182 5.52 2.09 -0.90
N ASP A 183 6.82 1.92 -0.63
CA ASP A 183 7.92 2.58 -1.35
C ASP A 183 7.73 4.11 -1.49
N ASP A 184 7.39 4.76 -0.38
CA ASP A 184 7.09 6.20 -0.28
C ASP A 184 5.81 6.67 -1.01
N GLU A 185 5.03 5.76 -1.61
CA GLU A 185 3.73 6.05 -2.23
C GLU A 185 2.56 5.71 -1.30
N VAL A 186 1.63 6.66 -1.12
CA VAL A 186 0.40 6.42 -0.34
C VAL A 186 -0.56 5.58 -1.17
N VAL A 187 -0.87 4.37 -0.70
CA VAL A 187 -1.74 3.41 -1.42
C VAL A 187 -3.16 3.41 -0.88
N ALA A 188 -3.34 3.77 0.39
CA ALA A 188 -4.65 3.97 1.01
C ALA A 188 -4.53 5.02 2.11
N SER A 189 -5.64 5.73 2.38
CA SER A 189 -5.70 6.78 3.38
C SER A 189 -7.06 6.79 4.07
N LEU A 190 -7.06 7.01 5.37
CA LEU A 190 -8.24 7.14 6.22
C LEU A 190 -8.02 8.31 7.18
N ASP A 191 -8.76 9.39 6.96
CA ASP A 191 -8.91 10.47 7.93
C ASP A 191 -10.06 10.15 8.87
N VAL A 192 -9.75 9.96 10.15
CA VAL A 192 -10.77 9.70 11.18
C VAL A 192 -11.59 10.96 11.48
N GLY A 193 -11.07 12.15 11.14
CA GLY A 193 -11.73 13.41 11.38
C GLY A 193 -11.79 13.78 12.86
N PRO A 194 -12.72 14.64 13.27
CA PRO A 194 -12.88 15.02 14.67
C PRO A 194 -13.50 13.88 15.50
N ILE A 195 -13.03 13.72 16.75
CA ILE A 195 -13.53 12.78 17.74
C ILE A 195 -13.95 13.52 19.02
N GLU A 196 -14.99 13.03 19.68
CA GLU A 196 -15.50 13.62 20.92
C GLU A 196 -14.74 13.09 22.15
N GLU A 197 -14.81 13.82 23.26
CA GLU A 197 -14.29 13.35 24.55
C GLU A 197 -15.05 12.10 25.01
N GLY A 198 -14.31 11.06 25.40
CA GLY A 198 -14.86 9.75 25.76
C GLY A 198 -15.27 8.88 24.57
N ALA A 199 -15.13 9.38 23.34
CA ALA A 199 -15.42 8.58 22.15
C ALA A 199 -14.30 7.57 21.85
N GLY A 200 -14.71 6.38 21.43
CA GLY A 200 -13.89 5.40 20.74
C GLY A 200 -14.43 5.19 19.33
N VAL A 201 -13.56 5.26 18.34
CA VAL A 201 -13.89 4.98 16.93
C VAL A 201 -12.94 3.93 16.38
N GLN A 202 -13.46 3.05 15.53
CA GLN A 202 -12.71 1.95 14.94
C GLN A 202 -13.11 1.76 13.48
N HIS A 203 -12.13 1.42 12.65
CA HIS A 203 -12.29 1.17 11.23
C HIS A 203 -11.52 -0.08 10.81
N GLN A 204 -12.07 -0.79 9.82
CA GLN A 204 -11.26 -1.68 8.99
C GLN A 204 -10.61 -0.84 7.89
N PHE A 205 -9.29 -0.90 7.79
CA PHE A 205 -8.51 -0.09 6.87
C PHE A 205 -7.71 -0.98 5.93
N THR A 206 -8.01 -0.89 4.62
CA THR A 206 -7.45 -1.79 3.60
C THR A 206 -6.80 -1.01 2.47
N GLY A 207 -5.85 -1.64 1.78
CA GLY A 207 -5.18 -1.08 0.61
C GLY A 207 -4.68 -2.19 -0.31
N THR A 208 -4.52 -1.88 -1.59
CA THR A 208 -3.94 -2.81 -2.57
C THR A 208 -3.00 -2.07 -3.51
N VAL A 209 -1.83 -2.63 -3.81
CA VAL A 209 -0.88 -2.03 -4.74
C VAL A 209 -0.13 -3.10 -5.54
N PRO A 210 0.00 -2.95 -6.87
CA PRO A 210 0.86 -3.84 -7.65
C PRO A 210 2.34 -3.57 -7.35
N VAL A 211 3.11 -4.63 -7.13
CA VAL A 211 4.55 -4.56 -6.88
C VAL A 211 5.33 -5.42 -7.88
N ARG A 212 6.58 -5.04 -8.12
CA ARG A 212 7.54 -5.85 -8.89
C ARG A 212 8.29 -6.77 -7.93
N ALA A 213 8.98 -7.78 -8.45
CA ALA A 213 9.89 -8.55 -7.61
C ALA A 213 11.03 -7.63 -7.12
N GLY A 214 11.31 -7.63 -5.83
CA GLY A 214 12.31 -6.73 -5.26
C GLY A 214 12.19 -6.54 -3.75
N ARG A 215 12.95 -5.55 -3.25
CA ARG A 215 12.85 -5.06 -1.88
C ARG A 215 11.77 -3.99 -1.83
N HIS A 216 10.88 -4.09 -0.86
CA HIS A 216 9.84 -3.13 -0.60
C HIS A 216 9.85 -2.66 0.85
N THR A 217 9.43 -1.42 1.05
CA THR A 217 9.15 -0.84 2.36
C THR A 217 7.66 -0.61 2.49
N ILE A 218 7.03 -1.23 3.49
CA ILE A 218 5.59 -1.14 3.76
C ILE A 218 5.41 -0.46 5.11
N GLN A 219 4.68 0.64 5.15
CA GLN A 219 4.45 1.41 6.36
C GLN A 219 2.96 1.58 6.63
N LEU A 220 2.57 1.44 7.89
CA LEU A 220 1.33 1.99 8.39
C LEU A 220 1.66 3.29 9.12
N ARG A 221 1.41 4.42 8.45
CA ARG A 221 1.71 5.77 8.93
C ARG A 221 0.50 6.38 9.63
N MET A 222 0.75 7.02 10.76
CA MET A 222 -0.23 7.69 11.60
C MET A 222 0.26 9.11 11.89
N THR A 223 -0.53 10.11 11.51
CA THR A 223 -0.15 11.53 11.66
C THR A 223 -1.29 12.39 12.16
N ARG A 224 -0.93 13.46 12.89
CA ARG A 224 -1.87 14.43 13.46
C ARG A 224 -1.35 15.86 13.35
N PRO A 225 -2.23 16.86 13.23
CA PRO A 225 -1.85 18.27 13.13
C PRO A 225 -1.66 18.96 14.49
N PHE A 226 -1.53 18.20 15.57
CA PHE A 226 -1.44 18.71 16.93
C PHE A 226 -0.18 18.24 17.62
N ARG A 227 0.27 19.01 18.61
CA ARG A 227 1.37 18.61 19.47
C ARG A 227 1.00 17.36 20.28
N SER A 228 1.94 16.43 20.38
CA SER A 228 1.87 15.27 21.25
C SER A 228 3.15 15.17 22.09
N GLY A 229 3.03 14.70 23.33
CA GLY A 229 4.17 14.50 24.23
C GLY A 229 3.83 14.71 25.71
N THR A 230 4.86 14.70 26.56
CA THR A 230 4.70 14.78 28.01
C THR A 230 3.87 16.01 28.44
N GLY A 231 2.76 15.77 29.13
CA GLY A 231 1.84 16.82 29.62
C GLY A 231 0.85 17.38 28.57
N GLN A 232 0.89 16.86 27.34
CA GLN A 232 -0.01 17.20 26.23
C GLN A 232 -0.79 15.93 25.86
N PRO A 233 -1.95 15.67 26.51
CA PRO A 233 -2.74 14.48 26.20
C PRO A 233 -3.19 14.54 24.73
N ALA A 234 -2.70 13.60 23.95
CA ALA A 234 -3.19 13.31 22.61
C ALA A 234 -4.11 12.08 22.67
N PRO A 235 -5.13 11.99 21.81
CA PRO A 235 -5.83 10.75 21.54
C PRO A 235 -4.86 9.60 21.32
N VAL A 236 -5.19 8.44 21.86
CA VAL A 236 -4.47 7.19 21.62
C VAL A 236 -4.97 6.63 20.30
N GLN A 237 -4.09 6.49 19.31
CA GLN A 237 -4.36 5.70 18.12
C GLN A 237 -3.96 4.27 18.40
N PHE A 238 -4.72 3.34 17.84
CA PHE A 238 -4.40 1.94 17.93
C PHE A 238 -4.45 1.21 16.59
N VAL A 239 -3.66 0.14 16.52
CA VAL A 239 -3.52 -0.75 15.37
C VAL A 239 -3.56 -2.19 15.85
N ASP A 240 -4.37 -3.01 15.19
CA ASP A 240 -4.60 -4.41 15.47
C ASP A 240 -4.86 -5.19 14.15
N ASP A 241 -4.83 -6.51 14.18
CA ASP A 241 -5.11 -7.42 13.06
C ASP A 241 -4.44 -6.99 11.73
N VAL A 242 -3.14 -6.75 11.78
CA VAL A 242 -2.35 -6.35 10.61
C VAL A 242 -2.10 -7.57 9.73
N LEU A 243 -2.49 -7.47 8.46
CA LEU A 243 -2.22 -8.46 7.42
C LEU A 243 -1.52 -7.78 6.23
N VAL A 244 -0.41 -8.38 5.83
CA VAL A 244 0.30 -8.04 4.59
C VAL A 244 0.49 -9.34 3.80
N GLU A 245 -0.15 -9.41 2.64
CA GLU A 245 -0.18 -10.59 1.79
C GLU A 245 0.20 -10.22 0.37
N LEU A 246 1.04 -11.03 -0.28
CA LEU A 246 1.35 -10.93 -1.70
C LEU A 246 0.53 -11.96 -2.46
N VAL A 247 -0.27 -11.49 -3.41
CA VAL A 247 -1.00 -12.34 -4.37
C VAL A 247 -0.26 -12.28 -5.71
N PRO A 248 0.40 -13.37 -6.16
CA PRO A 248 1.21 -13.36 -7.38
C PRO A 248 0.44 -13.13 -8.69
#